data_AF-A0A357F175-F1
#
_entry.id   AF-A0A357F175-F1
#
_cell.length_a   1.000
_cell.length_b   1.000
_cell.length_c   1.000
_cell.angle_alpha   90.00
_cell.angle_beta   90.00
_cell.angle_gamma   90.00
#
_symmetry.space_group_name_H-M   'P 1'
#
loop_
_entity.id
_entity.type
_entity.pdbx_description
1 polymer ?
#
loop_
_entity_poly.entity_id
_entity_poly.type
_entity_poly.pdbx_seq_one_letter_code
_entity_poly.pdbx_strand_id
1 'polypeptide(L)'
;MRFANITNEIGQPKVPEKLHLQPIFTTLFAANKYLAAKNLQRYENCHIFRRMNLWDFVIIYLSLSAPFLVYFYHQMTDHADARGYFRLLGKALAWPFFGSAVIFAEARKSFVFNDGDGCRNGHDKYFKAEELFAEIESALLGIGHKKEARRGRFLFDQYCALSIPIALGNSLDGFEKEFFTMAAHKNENLASICLRRRNLGKLFRHQINARLELAEFIRPLLESDILEGKFQNSLSDLVEILELGEVLTQSSAAFSSSIIGGSRALRESRRNYQWRHVSNLKPTTNEQTVNRSRI
;
A
#
# COMPACT_ATOMS: atom_id res chain seq x y z
N MET A 1 2.13 36.75 51.33
CA MET A 1 1.65 36.08 50.10
C MET A 1 2.25 36.81 48.90
N ARG A 2 3.29 36.24 48.27
CA ARG A 2 3.90 36.75 47.03
C ARG A 2 3.62 35.73 45.94
N PHE A 3 2.82 36.09 44.94
CA PHE A 3 2.67 35.29 43.73
C PHE A 3 3.88 35.57 42.84
N ALA A 4 4.66 34.52 42.56
CA ALA A 4 5.76 34.57 41.61
C ALA A 4 5.18 34.55 40.19
N ASN A 5 5.47 35.60 39.42
CA ASN A 5 5.24 35.66 37.98
C ASN A 5 6.13 34.64 37.27
N ILE A 6 5.56 33.51 36.86
CA ILE A 6 6.17 32.59 35.90
C ILE A 6 5.69 33.02 34.51
N THR A 7 6.36 34.01 33.93
CA THR A 7 6.29 34.26 32.49
C THR A 7 7.17 33.21 31.81
N ASN A 8 6.54 32.09 31.44
CA ASN A 8 7.15 31.10 30.56
C ASN A 8 7.44 31.77 29.21
N GLU A 9 8.72 31.99 28.92
CA GLU A 9 9.21 32.19 27.57
C GLU A 9 8.91 30.92 26.76
N ILE A 10 7.79 30.92 26.04
CA ILE A 10 7.54 29.94 24.99
C ILE A 10 8.50 30.30 23.86
N GLY A 11 9.71 29.74 23.94
CA GLY A 11 10.71 29.83 22.88
C GLY A 11 10.08 29.40 21.56
N GLN A 12 10.13 30.29 20.57
CA GLN A 12 9.63 29.98 19.24
C GLN A 12 10.31 28.70 18.72
N PRO A 13 9.55 27.73 18.20
CA PRO A 13 10.12 26.50 17.69
C PRO A 13 11.06 26.84 16.53
N LYS A 14 12.36 26.58 16.72
CA LYS A 14 13.35 26.62 15.63
C LYS A 14 12.91 25.60 14.57
N VAL A 15 12.43 26.09 13.43
CA VAL A 15 12.14 25.25 12.26
C VAL A 15 13.48 24.65 11.78
N PRO A 16 13.60 23.31 11.67
CA PRO A 16 14.84 22.69 11.24
C PRO A 16 15.16 23.09 9.79
N GLU A 17 16.32 23.71 9.59
CA GLU A 17 16.75 24.38 8.35
C GLU A 17 17.06 23.41 7.18
N LYS A 18 16.95 22.09 7.38
CA LYS A 18 17.16 21.08 6.33
C LYS A 18 16.18 19.92 6.45
N LEU A 19 15.07 20.01 5.71
CA LEU A 19 14.09 18.94 5.55
C LEU A 19 14.59 17.97 4.46
N HIS A 20 15.01 16.76 4.83
CA HIS A 20 15.32 15.68 3.88
C HIS A 20 14.04 14.99 3.43
N LEU A 21 13.31 15.58 2.46
CA LEU A 21 12.05 15.06 1.89
C LEU A 21 12.19 13.78 1.03
N GLN A 22 13.38 13.17 0.96
CA GLN A 22 13.63 12.05 0.04
C GLN A 22 12.88 10.74 0.35
N PRO A 23 12.68 10.29 1.61
CA PRO A 23 12.18 8.94 1.86
C PRO A 23 10.64 8.81 1.81
N ILE A 24 9.90 9.92 1.96
CA ILE A 24 8.44 9.95 1.81
C ILE A 24 8.01 9.61 0.39
N PHE A 25 8.71 10.17 -0.60
CA PHE A 25 8.38 9.95 -2.00
C PHE A 25 8.84 8.57 -2.48
N THR A 26 9.96 8.03 -2.01
CA THR A 26 10.47 6.74 -2.51
C THR A 26 9.62 5.55 -2.11
N THR A 27 9.02 5.52 -0.91
CA THR A 27 8.27 4.36 -0.40
C THR A 27 6.85 4.26 -0.98
N LEU A 28 6.12 5.37 -1.05
CA LEU A 28 4.81 5.45 -1.75
C LEU A 28 4.97 5.23 -3.26
N PHE A 29 6.08 5.67 -3.87
CA PHE A 29 6.39 5.33 -5.25
C PHE A 29 6.80 3.87 -5.42
N ALA A 30 7.56 3.25 -4.52
CA ALA A 30 8.02 1.87 -4.67
C ALA A 30 6.88 0.85 -4.73
N ALA A 31 5.86 0.98 -3.87
CA ALA A 31 4.67 0.12 -3.92
C ALA A 31 3.82 0.38 -5.19
N ASN A 32 3.71 1.65 -5.62
CA ASN A 32 3.03 2.00 -6.87
C ASN A 32 3.83 1.60 -8.12
N LYS A 33 5.15 1.42 -8.03
CA LYS A 33 6.05 1.21 -9.16
C LYS A 33 6.03 -0.21 -9.71
N TYR A 34 5.84 -1.22 -8.85
CA TYR A 34 5.65 -2.60 -9.30
C TYR A 34 4.33 -2.75 -10.06
N LEU A 35 3.27 -2.11 -9.56
CA LEU A 35 1.99 -1.97 -10.25
C LEU A 35 2.11 -1.13 -11.53
N ALA A 36 2.81 0.01 -11.49
CA ALA A 36 2.92 0.92 -12.63
C ALA A 36 3.77 0.37 -13.78
N ALA A 37 4.88 -0.30 -13.52
CA ALA A 37 5.74 -0.86 -14.57
C ALA A 37 5.06 -2.01 -15.33
N LYS A 38 4.34 -2.89 -14.61
CA LYS A 38 3.59 -3.99 -15.22
C LYS A 38 2.32 -3.49 -15.93
N ASN A 39 1.68 -2.46 -15.37
CA ASN A 39 0.59 -1.77 -16.06
C ASN A 39 1.07 -1.03 -17.31
N LEU A 40 2.26 -0.41 -17.32
CA LEU A 40 2.85 0.28 -18.48
C LEU A 40 2.99 -0.65 -19.69
N GLN A 41 3.47 -1.88 -19.48
CA GLN A 41 3.56 -2.89 -20.54
C GLN A 41 2.18 -3.34 -21.04
N ARG A 42 1.14 -3.29 -20.19
CA ARG A 42 -0.26 -3.55 -20.56
C ARG A 42 -0.90 -2.36 -21.29
N TYR A 43 -0.46 -1.13 -20.99
CA TYR A 43 -0.91 0.11 -21.62
C TYR A 43 -0.29 0.37 -22.99
N GLU A 44 0.74 -0.36 -23.42
CA GLU A 44 1.26 -0.30 -24.80
C GLU A 44 0.17 -0.65 -25.85
N ASN A 45 -0.88 -1.40 -25.44
CA ASN A 45 -2.06 -1.69 -26.26
C ASN A 45 -3.27 -0.78 -25.99
N CYS A 46 -3.15 0.22 -25.10
CA CYS A 46 -4.22 1.19 -24.89
C CYS A 46 -4.13 2.29 -25.95
N HIS A 47 -4.99 2.18 -26.98
CA HIS A 47 -5.27 3.24 -27.96
C HIS A 47 -5.68 4.59 -27.36
N ILE A 48 -5.89 4.68 -26.05
CA ILE A 48 -6.25 5.89 -25.30
C ILE A 48 -5.20 6.98 -25.50
N PHE A 49 -3.90 6.68 -25.36
CA PHE A 49 -2.85 7.70 -25.52
C PHE A 49 -2.76 8.28 -26.94
N ARG A 50 -3.17 7.50 -27.96
CA ARG A 50 -3.16 7.95 -29.36
C ARG A 50 -4.31 8.92 -29.68
N ARG A 51 -5.36 8.96 -28.85
CA ARG A 51 -6.56 9.79 -29.05
C ARG A 51 -6.65 10.98 -28.10
N MET A 52 -5.68 11.15 -27.19
CA MET A 52 -5.67 12.27 -26.25
C MET A 52 -5.24 13.56 -26.96
N ASN A 53 -6.02 14.61 -26.77
CA ASN A 53 -5.68 15.93 -27.25
C ASN A 53 -4.55 16.51 -26.39
N LEU A 54 -3.79 17.46 -26.95
CA LEU A 54 -2.73 18.15 -26.21
C LEU A 54 -3.24 18.78 -24.89
N TRP A 55 -4.50 19.22 -24.89
CA TRP A 55 -5.17 19.74 -23.71
C TRP A 55 -5.33 18.72 -22.57
N ASP A 56 -5.53 17.44 -22.87
CA ASP A 56 -5.65 16.39 -21.85
C ASP A 56 -4.32 16.24 -21.10
N PHE A 57 -3.19 16.36 -21.81
CA PHE A 57 -1.86 16.37 -21.20
C PHE A 57 -1.66 17.60 -20.30
N VAL A 58 -2.12 18.78 -20.73
CA VAL A 58 -2.05 20.00 -19.91
C VAL A 58 -2.91 19.87 -18.65
N ILE A 59 -4.11 19.29 -18.76
CA ILE A 59 -5.01 19.07 -17.60
C ILE A 59 -4.39 18.07 -16.63
N ILE A 60 -3.87 16.94 -17.13
CA ILE A 60 -3.19 15.94 -16.29
C ILE A 60 -1.97 16.57 -15.61
N TYR A 61 -1.19 17.35 -16.36
CA TYR A 61 -0.04 18.07 -15.85
C TYR A 61 -0.40 19.03 -14.71
N LEU A 62 -1.41 19.88 -14.93
CA LEU A 62 -1.90 20.83 -13.93
C LEU A 62 -2.42 20.09 -12.69
N SER A 63 -3.18 19.01 -12.89
CA SER A 63 -3.75 18.21 -11.80
C SER A 63 -2.67 17.55 -10.93
N LEU A 64 -1.61 17.01 -11.54
CA LEU A 64 -0.48 16.42 -10.83
C LEU A 64 0.36 17.49 -10.09
N SER A 65 0.42 18.72 -10.63
CA SER A 65 1.16 19.82 -10.03
C SER A 65 0.43 20.54 -8.89
N ALA A 66 -0.91 20.43 -8.83
CA ALA A 66 -1.74 21.19 -7.89
C ALA A 66 -1.38 20.98 -6.40
N PRO A 67 -1.10 19.76 -5.90
CA PRO A 67 -0.70 19.56 -4.51
C PRO A 67 0.60 20.28 -4.15
N PHE A 68 1.56 20.33 -5.08
CA PHE A 68 2.83 21.02 -4.88
C PHE A 68 2.64 22.54 -4.86
N LEU A 69 1.82 23.07 -5.77
CA LEU A 69 1.47 24.49 -5.79
C LEU A 69 0.82 24.93 -4.47
N VAL A 70 -0.13 24.16 -3.94
CA VAL A 70 -0.79 24.46 -2.65
C VAL A 70 0.22 24.40 -1.50
N TYR A 71 1.09 23.39 -1.48
CA TYR A 71 2.13 23.29 -0.45
C TYR A 71 3.08 24.49 -0.46
N PHE A 72 3.58 24.87 -1.63
CA PHE A 72 4.47 26.02 -1.75
C PHE A 72 3.76 27.35 -1.51
N TYR A 73 2.48 27.46 -1.86
CA TYR A 73 1.66 28.64 -1.55
C TYR A 73 1.58 28.88 -0.05
N HIS A 74 1.33 27.83 0.75
CA HIS A 74 1.34 27.92 2.21
C HIS A 74 2.71 28.23 2.83
N GLN A 75 3.81 27.90 2.15
CA GLN A 75 5.15 28.33 2.59
C GLN A 75 5.44 29.81 2.29
N MET A 76 4.75 30.40 1.31
CA MET A 76 4.98 31.78 0.87
C MET A 76 4.05 32.80 1.51
N THR A 77 2.98 32.37 2.21
CA THR A 77 2.02 33.27 2.85
C THR A 77 2.66 34.23 3.86
N ASP A 78 3.81 33.90 4.43
CA ASP A 78 4.50 34.80 5.36
C ASP A 78 5.27 35.92 4.63
N HIS A 79 5.81 35.70 3.42
CA HIS A 79 6.68 36.64 2.70
C HIS A 79 6.35 36.69 1.19
N ALA A 80 5.30 37.44 0.84
CA ALA A 80 4.78 37.55 -0.53
C ALA A 80 5.62 38.50 -1.42
N ASP A 81 6.83 38.09 -1.79
CA ASP A 81 7.66 38.81 -2.77
C ASP A 81 7.42 38.31 -4.20
N ALA A 82 7.43 39.22 -5.19
CA ALA A 82 7.37 38.88 -6.62
C ALA A 82 8.44 37.84 -7.03
N ARG A 83 9.62 37.93 -6.41
CA ARG A 83 10.72 36.98 -6.58
C ARG A 83 10.38 35.58 -6.07
N GLY A 84 9.55 35.48 -5.03
CA GLY A 84 8.99 34.23 -4.53
C GLY A 84 8.13 33.52 -5.58
N TYR A 85 7.20 34.26 -6.21
CA TYR A 85 6.34 33.71 -7.25
C TYR A 85 7.12 33.15 -8.46
N PHE A 86 8.15 33.86 -8.94
CA PHE A 86 9.00 33.35 -10.03
C PHE A 86 9.76 32.07 -9.64
N ARG A 87 10.26 31.97 -8.40
CA ARG A 87 10.89 30.74 -7.90
C ARG A 87 9.88 29.59 -7.81
N LEU A 88 8.66 29.87 -7.39
CA LEU A 88 7.58 28.88 -7.31
C LEU A 88 7.20 28.36 -8.70
N LEU A 89 7.04 29.27 -9.66
CA LEU A 89 6.79 28.91 -11.07
C LEU A 89 7.94 28.08 -11.65
N GLY A 90 9.20 28.46 -11.37
CA GLY A 90 10.37 27.69 -11.79
C GLY A 90 10.38 26.27 -11.21
N LYS A 91 10.04 26.10 -9.92
CA LYS A 91 9.90 24.78 -9.29
C LYS A 91 8.76 23.96 -9.89
N ALA A 92 7.63 24.60 -10.18
CA ALA A 92 6.50 23.96 -10.85
C ALA A 92 6.84 23.53 -12.28
N LEU A 93 7.63 24.31 -13.03
CA LEU A 93 8.05 23.88 -14.36
C LEU A 93 9.12 22.79 -14.31
N ALA A 94 9.97 22.78 -13.28
CA ALA A 94 11.07 21.82 -13.12
C ALA A 94 10.66 20.46 -12.51
N TRP A 95 9.51 20.37 -11.82
CA TRP A 95 9.09 19.13 -11.15
C TRP A 95 8.99 17.90 -12.06
N PRO A 96 8.60 17.97 -13.35
CA PRO A 96 8.55 16.77 -14.21
C PRO A 96 9.93 16.21 -14.49
N PHE A 97 10.93 17.07 -14.67
CA PHE A 97 12.33 16.65 -14.84
C PHE A 97 12.85 16.00 -13.56
N PHE A 98 12.53 16.58 -12.39
CA PHE A 98 12.87 15.96 -11.11
C PHE A 98 12.13 14.66 -10.86
N GLY A 99 10.81 14.62 -11.13
CA GLY A 99 9.96 13.45 -10.94
C GLY A 99 10.40 12.29 -11.83
N SER A 100 10.64 12.56 -13.11
CA SER A 100 11.21 11.58 -14.04
C SER A 100 12.61 11.14 -13.60
N ALA A 101 13.51 12.06 -13.22
CA ALA A 101 14.84 11.70 -12.72
C ALA A 101 14.77 10.83 -11.46
N VAL A 102 13.86 11.10 -10.52
CA VAL A 102 13.61 10.27 -9.34
C VAL A 102 13.07 8.90 -9.74
N ILE A 103 12.09 8.84 -10.64
CA ILE A 103 11.55 7.58 -11.17
C ILE A 103 12.66 6.76 -11.83
N PHE A 104 13.52 7.38 -12.66
CA PHE A 104 14.64 6.73 -13.33
C PHE A 104 15.73 6.27 -12.35
N ALA A 105 16.11 7.12 -11.39
CA ALA A 105 17.09 6.77 -10.37
C ALA A 105 16.60 5.60 -9.51
N GLU A 106 15.32 5.62 -9.13
CA GLU A 106 14.73 4.53 -8.38
C GLU A 106 14.59 3.29 -9.26
N ALA A 107 14.20 3.41 -10.53
CA ALA A 107 14.11 2.29 -11.48
C ALA A 107 15.46 1.58 -11.61
N ARG A 108 16.57 2.34 -11.68
CA ARG A 108 17.92 1.78 -11.64
C ARG A 108 18.21 1.04 -10.34
N LYS A 109 17.87 1.62 -9.17
CA LYS A 109 18.07 0.93 -7.89
C LYS A 109 17.29 -0.38 -7.83
N SER A 110 16.03 -0.41 -8.26
CA SER A 110 15.24 -1.65 -8.28
C SER A 110 15.78 -2.71 -9.23
N PHE A 111 16.43 -2.32 -10.33
CA PHE A 111 17.15 -3.26 -11.19
C PHE A 111 18.41 -3.83 -10.51
N VAL A 112 19.06 -3.06 -9.65
CA VAL A 112 20.27 -3.47 -8.92
C VAL A 112 19.95 -4.24 -7.62
N PHE A 113 18.76 -4.06 -7.04
CA PHE A 113 18.31 -4.78 -5.83
C PHE A 113 17.84 -6.23 -6.09
N ASN A 114 17.95 -6.74 -7.32
CA ASN A 114 17.65 -8.15 -7.63
C ASN A 114 18.72 -9.15 -7.12
N ASP A 115 19.84 -8.68 -6.56
CA ASP A 115 20.95 -9.53 -6.10
C ASP A 115 21.08 -9.63 -4.56
N GLY A 116 20.12 -9.08 -3.81
CA GLY A 116 20.14 -9.13 -2.33
C GLY A 116 19.44 -10.38 -1.77
N ASP A 117 20.20 -11.43 -1.46
CA ASP A 117 19.72 -12.75 -0.97
C ASP A 117 18.84 -12.74 0.31
N GLY A 118 18.73 -11.61 1.03
CA GLY A 118 18.02 -11.56 2.31
C GLY A 118 16.49 -11.39 2.25
N CYS A 119 15.92 -10.93 1.13
CA CYS A 119 14.47 -10.66 0.99
C CYS A 119 13.76 -11.53 -0.05
N ARG A 120 14.47 -12.46 -0.72
CA ARG A 120 13.95 -13.31 -1.81
C ARG A 120 12.74 -14.15 -1.39
N ASN A 121 12.84 -14.86 -0.27
CA ASN A 121 11.86 -15.89 0.10
C ASN A 121 10.41 -15.37 0.24
N GLY A 122 10.22 -14.11 0.67
CA GLY A 122 8.88 -13.52 0.81
C GLY A 122 8.30 -13.02 -0.52
N HIS A 123 9.15 -12.51 -1.42
CA HIS A 123 8.73 -11.96 -2.71
C HIS A 123 8.49 -13.05 -3.76
N ASP A 124 9.26 -14.12 -3.73
CA ASP A 124 9.15 -15.25 -4.65
C ASP A 124 7.75 -15.89 -4.58
N LYS A 125 7.18 -15.93 -3.36
CA LYS A 125 5.82 -16.41 -3.11
C LYS A 125 4.77 -15.65 -3.92
N TYR A 126 4.83 -14.32 -3.91
CA TYR A 126 3.87 -13.48 -4.65
C TYR A 126 4.12 -13.48 -6.14
N PHE A 127 5.39 -13.64 -6.56
CA PHE A 127 5.72 -13.77 -7.97
C PHE A 127 5.14 -15.05 -8.57
N LYS A 128 5.30 -16.19 -7.87
CA LYS A 128 4.70 -17.46 -8.27
C LYS A 128 3.17 -17.39 -8.26
N ALA A 129 2.57 -16.77 -7.23
CA ALA A 129 1.12 -16.57 -7.19
C ALA A 129 0.60 -15.73 -8.37
N GLU A 130 1.36 -14.71 -8.78
CA GLU A 130 1.03 -13.85 -9.92
C GLU A 130 1.12 -14.59 -11.26
N GLU A 131 2.10 -15.48 -11.43
CA GLU A 131 2.21 -16.34 -12.61
C GLU A 131 1.00 -17.30 -12.71
N LEU A 132 0.68 -18.00 -11.63
CA LEU A 132 -0.49 -18.88 -11.56
C LEU A 132 -1.80 -18.11 -11.80
N PHE A 133 -1.92 -16.90 -11.26
CA PHE A 133 -3.09 -16.08 -11.49
C PHE A 133 -3.21 -15.62 -12.95
N ALA A 134 -2.09 -15.32 -13.61
CA ALA A 134 -2.10 -14.98 -15.03
C ALA A 134 -2.56 -16.15 -15.91
N GLU A 135 -2.19 -17.39 -15.56
CA GLU A 135 -2.70 -18.60 -16.22
C GLU A 135 -4.22 -18.72 -16.03
N ILE A 136 -4.71 -18.55 -14.80
CA ILE A 136 -6.15 -18.56 -14.47
C ILE A 136 -6.90 -17.47 -15.25
N GLU A 137 -6.36 -16.25 -15.29
CA GLU A 137 -6.93 -15.13 -16.03
C GLU A 137 -7.02 -15.46 -17.52
N SER A 138 -5.95 -16.03 -18.10
CA SER A 138 -5.91 -16.40 -19.51
C SER A 138 -6.95 -17.48 -19.87
N ALA A 139 -7.15 -18.46 -19.00
CA ALA A 139 -8.14 -19.51 -19.19
C ALA A 139 -9.57 -18.96 -19.11
N LEU A 140 -9.87 -18.10 -18.12
CA LEU A 140 -11.16 -17.42 -18.01
C LEU A 140 -11.46 -16.56 -19.24
N LEU A 141 -10.45 -15.87 -19.78
CA LEU A 141 -10.60 -15.10 -21.01
C LEU A 141 -10.84 -16.00 -22.23
N GLY A 142 -10.17 -17.15 -22.30
CA GLY A 142 -10.35 -18.15 -23.37
C GLY A 142 -11.78 -18.71 -23.45
N ILE A 143 -12.43 -18.89 -22.30
CA ILE A 143 -13.82 -19.40 -22.21
C ILE A 143 -14.86 -18.25 -22.35
N GLY A 144 -14.42 -17.00 -22.48
CA GLY A 144 -15.30 -15.84 -22.67
C GLY A 144 -15.79 -15.18 -21.38
N HIS A 145 -15.31 -15.61 -20.21
CA HIS A 145 -15.63 -15.05 -18.88
C HIS A 145 -14.83 -13.78 -18.57
N LYS A 146 -14.96 -12.76 -19.44
CA LYS A 146 -14.19 -11.50 -19.35
C LYS A 146 -14.46 -10.72 -18.06
N LYS A 147 -15.69 -10.78 -17.53
CA LYS A 147 -16.07 -10.04 -16.31
C LYS A 147 -15.43 -10.68 -15.08
N GLU A 148 -15.47 -12.00 -15.01
CA GLU A 148 -14.91 -12.82 -13.95
C GLU A 148 -13.39 -12.71 -13.93
N ALA A 149 -12.73 -12.79 -15.09
CA ALA A 149 -11.28 -12.59 -15.22
C ALA A 149 -10.83 -11.23 -14.64
N ARG A 150 -11.51 -10.13 -15.04
CA ARG A 150 -11.21 -8.78 -14.53
C ARG A 150 -11.48 -8.65 -13.04
N ARG A 151 -12.60 -9.20 -12.56
CA ARG A 151 -12.96 -9.17 -11.14
C ARG A 151 -11.93 -9.94 -10.31
N GLY A 152 -11.58 -11.15 -10.74
CA GLY A 152 -10.56 -11.96 -10.08
C GLY A 152 -9.22 -11.22 -10.01
N ARG A 153 -8.79 -10.62 -11.13
CA ARG A 153 -7.55 -9.83 -11.19
C ARG A 153 -7.56 -8.69 -10.18
N PHE A 154 -8.65 -7.93 -10.13
CA PHE A 154 -8.81 -6.84 -9.17
C PHE A 154 -8.69 -7.34 -7.72
N LEU A 155 -9.38 -8.43 -7.37
CA LEU A 155 -9.35 -9.00 -6.01
C LEU A 155 -7.96 -9.53 -5.64
N PHE A 156 -7.28 -10.19 -6.59
CA PHE A 156 -5.92 -10.67 -6.42
C PHE A 156 -4.94 -9.51 -6.22
N ASP A 157 -4.95 -8.51 -7.10
CA ASP A 157 -4.10 -7.32 -7.01
C ASP A 157 -4.32 -6.58 -5.68
N GLN A 158 -5.58 -6.44 -5.27
CA GLN A 158 -5.94 -5.84 -3.99
C GLN A 158 -5.36 -6.63 -2.80
N TYR A 159 -5.48 -7.96 -2.81
CA TYR A 159 -4.92 -8.81 -1.77
C TYR A 159 -3.39 -8.71 -1.71
N CYS A 160 -2.70 -8.78 -2.86
CA CYS A 160 -1.25 -8.66 -2.94
C CYS A 160 -0.76 -7.29 -2.49
N ALA A 161 -1.42 -6.21 -2.93
CA ALA A 161 -1.09 -4.84 -2.55
C ALA A 161 -1.20 -4.59 -1.03
N LEU A 162 -2.05 -5.34 -0.33
CA LEU A 162 -2.19 -5.26 1.12
C LEU A 162 -1.25 -6.23 1.85
N SER A 163 -0.99 -7.40 1.29
CA SER A 163 -0.15 -8.44 1.89
C SER A 163 1.35 -8.11 1.84
N ILE A 164 1.81 -7.44 0.77
CA ILE A 164 3.22 -7.06 0.62
C ILE A 164 3.67 -6.08 1.72
N PRO A 165 2.99 -4.94 1.97
CA PRO A 165 3.42 -4.01 3.01
C PRO A 165 3.31 -4.60 4.42
N ILE A 166 2.38 -5.54 4.67
CA ILE A 166 2.31 -6.29 5.92
C ILE A 166 3.55 -7.17 6.10
N ALA A 167 3.91 -7.93 5.07
CA ALA A 167 5.08 -8.82 5.10
C ALA A 167 6.39 -8.04 5.26
N LEU A 168 6.47 -6.87 4.61
CA LEU A 168 7.59 -5.94 4.74
C LEU A 168 7.64 -5.19 6.07
N GLY A 169 6.70 -5.45 6.99
CA GLY A 169 6.19 -4.60 8.07
C GLY A 169 7.16 -3.79 8.93
N ASN A 170 8.48 -3.92 8.78
CA ASN A 170 9.55 -3.20 9.48
C ASN A 170 10.40 -2.27 8.59
N SER A 171 10.29 -2.29 7.26
CA SER A 171 11.21 -1.50 6.39
C SER A 171 10.79 -0.05 6.14
N LEU A 172 9.60 0.36 6.60
CA LEU A 172 9.01 1.67 6.32
C LEU A 172 9.19 2.72 7.43
N ASP A 173 10.01 2.44 8.45
CA ASP A 173 10.14 3.21 9.70
C ASP A 173 10.50 4.71 9.56
N GLY A 174 10.86 5.18 8.36
CA GLY A 174 11.15 6.58 8.10
C GLY A 174 9.92 7.47 7.97
N PHE A 175 8.84 6.99 7.33
CA PHE A 175 7.74 7.86 6.90
C PHE A 175 6.94 8.41 8.09
N GLU A 176 6.52 7.53 9.01
CA GLU A 176 5.70 7.95 10.15
C GLU A 176 6.46 8.87 11.09
N LYS A 177 7.78 8.68 11.23
CA LYS A 177 8.61 9.53 12.05
C LYS A 177 8.70 10.93 11.47
N GLU A 178 8.97 11.04 10.17
CA GLU A 178 9.06 12.34 9.48
C GLU A 178 7.77 13.15 9.56
N PHE A 179 6.61 12.49 9.48
CA PHE A 179 5.32 13.14 9.66
C PHE A 179 5.22 13.87 11.02
N PHE A 180 5.66 13.24 12.11
CA PHE A 180 5.62 13.85 13.44
C PHE A 180 6.75 14.86 13.68
N THR A 181 7.89 14.69 13.02
CA THR A 181 8.96 15.70 12.99
C THR A 181 8.46 16.99 12.34
N MET A 182 7.74 16.91 11.22
CA MET A 182 7.15 18.08 10.56
C MET A 182 6.08 18.76 11.41
N ALA A 183 5.36 17.99 12.24
CA ALA A 183 4.35 18.51 13.16
C ALA A 183 4.94 19.04 14.48
N ALA A 184 6.27 19.03 14.66
CA ALA A 184 6.96 19.39 15.90
C ALA A 184 6.39 18.68 17.15
N HIS A 185 6.05 17.40 17.02
CA HIS A 185 5.45 16.64 18.11
C HIS A 185 6.47 16.38 19.23
N LYS A 186 6.12 16.67 20.50
CA LYS A 186 7.06 16.55 21.66
C LYS A 186 7.71 15.16 21.82
N ASN A 187 7.03 14.11 21.36
CA ASN A 187 7.53 12.73 21.43
C ASN A 187 7.27 12.02 20.09
N GLU A 188 8.08 12.35 19.09
CA GLU A 188 7.96 11.87 17.71
C GLU A 188 8.04 10.35 17.62
N ASN A 189 8.96 9.73 18.38
CA ASN A 189 9.19 8.27 18.36
C ASN A 189 7.97 7.50 18.89
N LEU A 190 7.40 7.92 20.02
CA LEU A 190 6.22 7.23 20.55
C LEU A 190 5.01 7.43 19.63
N ALA A 191 4.85 8.63 19.09
CA ALA A 191 3.76 8.95 18.17
C ALA A 191 3.85 8.14 16.86
N SER A 192 5.05 8.00 16.28
CA SER A 192 5.26 7.20 15.07
C SER A 192 4.97 5.72 15.32
N ILE A 193 5.42 5.16 16.46
CA ILE A 193 5.11 3.78 16.86
C ILE A 193 3.60 3.59 17.01
N CYS A 194 2.89 4.49 17.69
CA CYS A 194 1.45 4.39 17.88
C CYS A 194 0.69 4.50 16.55
N LEU A 195 1.09 5.42 15.66
CA LEU A 195 0.50 5.57 14.34
C LEU A 195 0.72 4.32 13.50
N ARG A 196 1.94 3.79 13.49
CA ARG A 196 2.30 2.56 12.80
C ARG A 196 1.47 1.38 13.29
N ARG A 197 1.35 1.17 14.60
CA ARG A 197 0.48 0.12 15.19
C ARG A 197 -0.98 0.28 14.74
N ARG A 198 -1.51 1.51 14.75
CA ARG A 198 -2.87 1.80 14.28
C ARG A 198 -3.05 1.50 12.78
N ASN A 199 -2.10 1.91 11.96
CA ASN A 199 -2.13 1.73 10.51
C ASN A 199 -1.98 0.26 10.13
N LEU A 200 -1.04 -0.47 10.74
CA LEU A 200 -0.92 -1.92 10.60
C LEU A 200 -2.22 -2.62 10.99
N GLY A 201 -2.83 -2.24 12.11
CA GLY A 201 -4.13 -2.79 12.53
C GLY A 201 -5.26 -2.52 11.52
N LYS A 202 -5.25 -1.39 10.81
CA LYS A 202 -6.19 -1.17 9.69
C LYS A 202 -5.82 -2.03 8.48
N LEU A 203 -4.54 -2.08 8.13
CA LEU A 203 -4.02 -2.80 6.97
C LEU A 203 -4.31 -4.31 7.08
N PHE A 204 -4.04 -4.93 8.23
CA PHE A 204 -4.41 -6.32 8.52
C PHE A 204 -5.90 -6.58 8.33
N ARG A 205 -6.75 -5.68 8.82
CA ARG A 205 -8.21 -5.82 8.66
C ARG A 205 -8.64 -5.77 7.20
N HIS A 206 -8.07 -4.85 6.41
CA HIS A 206 -8.33 -4.79 4.97
C HIS A 206 -7.78 -6.01 4.24
N GLN A 207 -6.59 -6.49 4.60
CA GLN A 207 -6.00 -7.68 3.99
C GLN A 207 -6.85 -8.93 4.25
N ILE A 208 -7.35 -9.11 5.48
CA ILE A 208 -8.25 -10.21 5.82
C ILE A 208 -9.54 -10.13 4.99
N ASN A 209 -10.12 -8.94 4.83
CA ASN A 209 -11.32 -8.77 4.01
C ASN A 209 -11.04 -9.09 2.53
N ALA A 210 -9.93 -8.60 1.97
CA ALA A 210 -9.53 -8.90 0.60
C ALA A 210 -9.27 -10.41 0.40
N ARG A 211 -8.66 -11.07 1.38
CA ARG A 211 -8.44 -12.52 1.40
C ARG A 211 -9.77 -13.28 1.35
N LEU A 212 -10.75 -12.86 2.14
CA LEU A 212 -12.09 -13.45 2.16
C LEU A 212 -12.81 -13.26 0.83
N GLU A 213 -12.76 -12.05 0.26
CA GLU A 213 -13.38 -11.76 -1.04
C GLU A 213 -12.73 -12.55 -2.18
N LEU A 214 -11.40 -12.70 -2.16
CA LEU A 214 -10.67 -13.53 -3.10
C LEU A 214 -11.03 -15.02 -2.96
N ALA A 215 -11.13 -15.53 -1.73
CA ALA A 215 -11.55 -16.91 -1.46
C ALA A 215 -13.00 -17.16 -1.91
N GLU A 216 -13.91 -16.21 -1.67
CA GLU A 216 -15.30 -16.26 -2.15
C GLU A 216 -15.38 -16.24 -3.69
N PHE A 217 -14.45 -15.57 -4.37
CA PHE A 217 -14.33 -15.59 -5.83
C PHE A 217 -13.75 -16.91 -6.36
N ILE A 218 -12.73 -17.47 -5.70
CA ILE A 218 -12.05 -18.70 -6.13
C ILE A 218 -12.92 -19.94 -5.91
N ARG A 219 -13.72 -19.98 -4.84
CA ARG A 219 -14.58 -21.14 -4.52
C ARG A 219 -15.41 -21.67 -5.70
N PRO A 220 -16.28 -20.87 -6.34
CA PRO A 220 -17.11 -21.38 -7.43
C PRO A 220 -16.28 -21.85 -8.64
N LEU A 221 -15.04 -21.37 -8.80
CA LEU A 221 -14.13 -21.83 -9.84
C LEU A 221 -13.53 -23.20 -9.51
N LEU A 222 -13.29 -23.51 -8.23
CA LEU A 222 -12.87 -24.83 -7.78
C LEU A 222 -14.00 -25.87 -7.94
N GLU A 223 -15.24 -25.44 -7.72
CA GLU A 223 -16.42 -26.31 -7.79
C GLU A 223 -16.94 -26.51 -9.22
N SER A 224 -16.49 -25.70 -10.18
CA SER A 224 -16.96 -25.81 -11.56
C SER A 224 -16.22 -26.91 -12.33
N ASP A 225 -16.97 -27.88 -12.84
CA ASP A 225 -16.49 -28.93 -13.75
C ASP A 225 -16.03 -28.40 -15.12
N ILE A 226 -16.32 -27.12 -15.40
CA ILE A 226 -16.05 -26.46 -16.69
C ILE A 226 -14.54 -26.29 -16.93
N LEU A 227 -13.72 -26.37 -15.88
CA LEU A 227 -12.31 -26.03 -15.94
C LEU A 227 -11.46 -27.31 -15.97
N GLU A 228 -10.92 -27.62 -17.15
CA GLU A 228 -10.09 -28.82 -17.38
C GLU A 228 -8.75 -28.81 -16.60
N GLY A 229 -8.25 -30.00 -16.28
CA GLY A 229 -7.31 -30.28 -15.18
C GLY A 229 -6.06 -29.39 -15.02
N LYS A 230 -5.48 -28.81 -16.08
CA LYS A 230 -4.36 -27.86 -15.92
C LYS A 230 -4.77 -26.63 -15.10
N PHE A 231 -5.99 -26.13 -15.32
CA PHE A 231 -6.52 -24.99 -14.58
C PHE A 231 -6.74 -25.31 -13.11
N GLN A 232 -7.26 -26.50 -12.81
CA GLN A 232 -7.49 -26.94 -11.43
C GLN A 232 -6.17 -27.05 -10.65
N ASN A 233 -5.10 -27.53 -11.28
CA ASN A 233 -3.77 -27.57 -10.67
C ASN A 233 -3.28 -26.16 -10.34
N SER A 234 -3.32 -25.23 -11.30
CA SER A 234 -2.87 -23.84 -11.05
C SER A 234 -3.71 -23.16 -9.97
N LEU A 235 -5.02 -23.45 -9.90
CA LEU A 235 -5.92 -22.92 -8.88
C LEU A 235 -5.65 -23.52 -7.49
N SER A 236 -5.37 -24.81 -7.42
CA SER A 236 -4.99 -25.50 -6.17
C SER A 236 -3.65 -24.97 -5.64
N ASP A 237 -2.65 -24.84 -6.51
CA ASP A 237 -1.33 -24.29 -6.16
C ASP A 237 -1.46 -22.83 -5.69
N LEU A 238 -2.33 -22.05 -6.33
CA LEU A 238 -2.62 -20.69 -5.90
C LEU A 238 -3.25 -20.66 -4.50
N VAL A 239 -4.19 -21.55 -4.21
CA VAL A 239 -4.84 -21.66 -2.90
C VAL A 239 -3.82 -22.04 -1.82
N GLU A 240 -2.91 -22.96 -2.11
CA GLU A 240 -1.85 -23.37 -1.19
C GLU A 240 -0.89 -22.21 -0.93
N ILE A 241 -0.37 -21.59 -1.99
CA ILE A 241 0.56 -20.47 -1.89
C ILE A 241 -0.10 -19.33 -1.11
N LEU A 242 -1.32 -18.92 -1.45
CA LEU A 242 -2.00 -17.83 -0.74
C LEU A 242 -2.56 -18.23 0.63
N GLU A 243 -2.32 -19.47 1.07
CA GLU A 243 -2.80 -20.06 2.33
C GLU A 243 -4.34 -19.99 2.45
N LEU A 244 -5.09 -19.99 1.34
CA LEU A 244 -6.54 -19.77 1.34
C LEU A 244 -7.34 -20.97 1.88
N GLY A 245 -6.71 -22.13 2.07
CA GLY A 245 -7.39 -23.37 2.49
C GLY A 245 -8.20 -23.26 3.77
N GLU A 246 -7.64 -22.66 4.83
CA GLU A 246 -8.38 -22.43 6.09
C GLU A 246 -9.59 -21.50 5.90
N VAL A 247 -9.47 -20.50 5.03
CA VAL A 247 -10.53 -19.53 4.78
C VAL A 247 -11.65 -20.17 3.97
N LEU A 248 -11.30 -20.98 2.98
CA LEU A 248 -12.25 -21.71 2.14
C LEU A 248 -13.06 -22.71 2.97
N THR A 249 -12.43 -23.47 3.87
CA THR A 249 -13.08 -24.42 4.78
C THR A 249 -13.96 -23.74 5.83
N GLN A 250 -13.52 -22.62 6.41
CA GLN A 250 -14.35 -21.89 7.37
C GLN A 250 -15.57 -21.25 6.71
N SER A 251 -15.40 -20.71 5.50
CA SER A 251 -16.49 -20.07 4.80
C SER A 251 -17.49 -21.08 4.21
N SER A 252 -17.11 -22.34 3.93
CA SER A 252 -18.08 -23.40 3.60
C SER A 252 -18.94 -23.77 4.80
N ALA A 253 -18.33 -23.95 5.99
CA ALA A 253 -19.05 -24.20 7.23
C ALA A 253 -19.99 -23.03 7.62
N ALA A 254 -19.55 -21.79 7.41
CA ALA A 254 -20.36 -20.59 7.64
C ALA A 254 -21.51 -20.45 6.63
N PHE A 255 -21.30 -20.83 5.37
CA PHE A 255 -22.34 -20.78 4.36
C PHE A 255 -23.46 -21.79 4.65
N SER A 256 -23.11 -23.04 4.97
CA SER A 256 -24.04 -24.10 5.36
C SER A 256 -24.90 -23.72 6.59
N SER A 257 -24.33 -22.96 7.53
CA SER A 257 -25.07 -22.43 8.70
C SER A 257 -25.84 -21.14 8.40
N SER A 258 -25.41 -20.31 7.44
CA SER A 258 -26.11 -19.07 7.06
C SER A 258 -27.40 -19.32 6.26
N ILE A 259 -27.50 -20.43 5.53
CA ILE A 259 -28.75 -20.87 4.90
C ILE A 259 -29.85 -21.05 5.97
N ILE A 260 -29.46 -21.33 7.22
CA ILE A 260 -30.36 -21.54 8.36
C ILE A 260 -30.51 -20.25 9.22
N GLY A 261 -29.52 -19.35 9.23
CA GLY A 261 -29.45 -18.21 10.16
C GLY A 261 -29.36 -16.79 9.56
N GLY A 262 -29.32 -16.64 8.23
CA GLY A 262 -29.25 -15.34 7.53
C GLY A 262 -27.89 -14.62 7.66
N SER A 263 -27.79 -13.43 7.03
CA SER A 263 -26.55 -12.64 6.86
C SER A 263 -25.83 -12.21 8.15
N ARG A 264 -26.44 -12.43 9.32
CA ARG A 264 -25.88 -12.08 10.64
C ARG A 264 -24.74 -13.03 11.03
N ALA A 265 -24.87 -14.32 10.74
CA ALA A 265 -23.87 -15.34 11.04
C ALA A 265 -22.55 -15.10 10.28
N LEU A 266 -22.62 -14.69 9.01
CA LEU A 266 -21.44 -14.32 8.21
C LEU A 266 -20.71 -13.09 8.77
N ARG A 267 -21.44 -12.06 9.23
CA ARG A 267 -20.83 -10.87 9.86
C ARG A 267 -20.16 -11.20 11.19
N GLU A 268 -20.71 -12.14 11.94
CA GLU A 268 -20.18 -12.54 13.25
C GLU A 268 -18.97 -13.47 13.10
N SER A 269 -19.00 -14.39 12.14
CA SER A 269 -17.83 -15.20 11.75
C SER A 269 -16.67 -14.33 11.25
N ARG A 270 -16.94 -13.35 10.37
CA ARG A 270 -15.92 -12.37 9.93
C ARG A 270 -15.32 -11.59 11.10
N ARG A 271 -16.15 -11.16 12.07
CA ARG A 271 -15.66 -10.48 13.28
C ARG A 271 -14.76 -11.40 14.12
N ASN A 272 -15.18 -12.63 14.35
CA ASN A 272 -14.43 -13.58 15.19
C ASN A 272 -13.08 -13.96 14.57
N TYR A 273 -13.02 -14.17 13.26
CA TYR A 273 -11.76 -14.42 12.54
C TYR A 273 -10.79 -13.23 12.66
N GLN A 274 -11.31 -12.01 12.47
CA GLN A 274 -10.54 -10.78 12.56
C GLN A 274 -9.96 -10.55 13.96
N TRP A 275 -10.71 -10.85 15.02
CA TRP A 275 -10.24 -10.71 16.40
C TRP A 275 -9.14 -11.71 16.76
N ARG A 276 -9.28 -12.99 16.36
CA ARG A 276 -8.26 -14.02 16.65
C ARG A 276 -6.90 -13.71 16.02
N HIS A 277 -6.88 -13.19 14.81
CA HIS A 277 -5.62 -12.84 14.14
C HIS A 277 -4.94 -11.61 14.75
N VAL A 278 -5.71 -10.59 15.14
CA VAL A 278 -5.15 -9.38 15.76
C VAL A 278 -4.58 -9.66 17.16
N SER A 279 -5.22 -10.53 17.96
CA SER A 279 -4.73 -10.88 19.30
C SER A 279 -3.43 -11.69 19.30
N ASN A 280 -3.13 -12.40 18.21
CA ASN A 280 -1.94 -13.25 18.10
C ASN A 280 -0.68 -12.49 17.64
N LEU A 281 -0.81 -11.23 17.23
CA LEU A 281 0.32 -10.34 16.96
C LEU A 281 0.96 -9.91 18.28
N LYS A 282 1.74 -10.81 18.91
CA LYS A 282 2.59 -10.45 20.04
C LYS A 282 3.62 -9.41 19.56
N PRO A 283 3.88 -8.34 20.32
CA PRO A 283 4.97 -7.43 19.99
C PRO A 283 6.28 -8.23 19.94
N THR A 284 7.01 -8.12 18.84
CA THR A 284 8.34 -8.73 18.71
C THR A 284 9.21 -8.26 19.87
N THR A 285 9.73 -9.21 20.64
CA THR A 285 10.42 -9.04 21.93
C THR A 285 11.67 -8.15 21.89
N ASN A 286 12.16 -7.78 20.69
CA ASN A 286 13.31 -6.88 20.52
C ASN A 286 13.05 -5.44 21.01
N GLU A 287 11.81 -5.01 21.22
CA GLU A 287 11.52 -3.68 21.81
C GLU A 287 11.57 -3.65 23.34
N GLN A 288 11.57 -4.80 24.02
CA GLN A 288 11.54 -4.83 25.50
C GLN A 288 12.91 -4.67 26.16
N THR A 289 14.02 -4.85 25.42
CA THR A 289 15.38 -4.71 25.95
C THR A 289 15.88 -3.27 26.00
N VAL A 290 15.31 -2.34 25.22
CA VAL A 290 15.80 -0.94 25.16
C VAL A 290 15.31 -0.09 26.35
N ASN A 291 14.23 -0.46 27.02
CA ASN A 291 13.68 0.31 28.14
C ASN A 291 14.10 -0.17 29.54
N ARG A 292 14.89 -1.24 29.66
CA ARG A 292 15.41 -1.71 30.96
C ARG A 292 16.80 -1.20 31.32
N SER A 293 17.49 -0.49 30.42
CA SER A 293 18.84 0.06 30.64
C SER A 293 18.86 1.59 30.87
N ARG A 294 17.70 2.22 31.06
CA ARG A 294 17.57 3.64 31.43
C ARG A 294 16.54 3.85 32.54
N ILE A 295 16.74 3.17 33.66
CA ILE A 295 16.22 3.57 34.98
C ILE A 295 17.38 3.45 35.95
#